data_AF-A0A1C5DUS6-F1
#
_entry.id   AF-A0A1C5DUS6-F1
#
_cell.length_a   1.000
_cell.length_b   1.000
_cell.length_c   1.000
_cell.angle_alpha   90.00
_cell.angle_beta   90.00
_cell.angle_gamma   90.00
#
_symmetry.space_group_name_H-M   'P 1'
#
loop_
_entity.id
_entity.type
_entity.pdbx_description
1 polymer ?
#
loop_
_entity_poly.entity_id
_entity_poly.type
_entity_poly.pdbx_seq_one_letter_code
_entity_poly.pdbx_strand_id
1 'polypeptide(L)'
;MPVLPSWLSQPLWEQFATLLPKRPVFDPGHPLGCHRRRVGDRVVFDKLLQLLRFGCSYQAIADAACSATTIRARRDEWIRLGAFAWLKQLALEAYDRMVGLVLDEIAVDGCITKAPGGGEVAGRSPVDRASKG
;
A
#
# COMPACT_ATOMS: atom_id res chain seq x y z
N MET A 1 3.31 -12.03 9.12
CA MET A 1 3.25 -10.59 8.77
C MET A 1 3.73 -9.80 9.98
N PRO A 2 4.86 -9.08 9.92
CA PRO A 2 5.29 -8.27 11.04
C PRO A 2 4.25 -7.20 11.33
N VAL A 3 3.93 -7.09 12.61
CA VAL A 3 2.99 -6.13 13.19
C VAL A 3 3.63 -4.74 13.09
N LEU A 4 3.09 -3.84 12.27
CA LEU A 4 3.44 -2.41 12.31
C LEU A 4 3.36 -1.91 13.77
N PRO A 5 4.46 -1.43 14.37
CA PRO A 5 4.43 -0.89 15.72
C PRO A 5 3.48 0.31 15.79
N SER A 6 2.67 0.41 16.84
CA SER A 6 1.66 1.47 16.97
C SER A 6 2.27 2.87 16.93
N TRP A 7 3.47 3.03 17.49
CA TRP A 7 4.22 4.30 17.51
C TRP A 7 4.57 4.83 16.11
N LEU A 8 4.62 3.97 15.07
CA LEU A 8 4.98 4.37 13.71
C LEU A 8 3.78 4.92 12.91
N SER A 9 2.55 4.67 13.37
CA SER A 9 1.33 5.09 12.65
C SER A 9 1.20 6.61 12.51
N GLN A 10 1.50 7.36 13.57
CA GLN A 10 1.40 8.82 13.58
C GLN A 10 2.49 9.50 12.72
N PRO A 11 3.79 9.16 12.85
CA PRO A 11 4.83 9.69 11.95
C PRO A 11 4.56 9.39 10.47
N LEU A 12 4.08 8.18 10.15
CA LEU A 12 3.70 7.83 8.78
C LEU A 12 2.55 8.70 8.27
N TRP A 13 1.54 8.94 9.11
CA TRP A 13 0.45 9.83 8.75
C TRP A 13 0.94 11.26 8.50
N GLU A 14 1.80 11.80 9.37
CA GLU A 14 2.33 13.15 9.23
C GLU A 14 3.10 13.34 7.91
N GLN A 15 3.98 12.40 7.58
CA GLN A 15 4.70 12.42 6.30
C GLN A 15 3.77 12.22 5.11
N PHE A 16 2.74 11.37 5.23
CA PHE A 16 1.79 11.15 4.15
C PHE A 16 0.91 12.38 3.91
N ALA A 17 0.47 13.05 4.98
CA ALA A 17 -0.44 14.20 4.91
C ALA A 17 0.20 15.40 4.19
N THR A 18 1.52 15.58 4.29
CA THR A 18 2.24 16.66 3.57
C THR A 18 2.26 16.44 2.06
N LEU A 19 2.12 15.20 1.59
CA LEU A 19 2.06 14.85 0.16
C LEU A 19 0.67 15.10 -0.44
N LEU A 20 -0.35 15.33 0.39
CA LEU A 20 -1.71 15.53 -0.09
C LEU A 20 -1.96 17.01 -0.43
N PRO A 21 -2.62 17.30 -1.57
CA PRO A 21 -3.00 18.67 -1.90
C PRO A 21 -4.01 19.19 -0.88
N LYS A 22 -3.94 20.50 -0.57
CA LYS A 22 -5.01 21.17 0.16
C LYS A 22 -6.30 21.05 -0.64
N ARG A 23 -7.36 20.58 0.01
CA ARG A 23 -8.68 20.42 -0.63
C ARG A 23 -9.75 21.21 0.11
N PRO A 24 -10.71 21.79 -0.63
CA PRO A 24 -11.87 22.39 -0.02
C PRO A 24 -12.71 21.33 0.70
N VAL A 25 -13.37 21.74 1.80
CA VAL A 25 -14.25 20.88 2.62
C VAL A 25 -15.45 20.39 1.81
N PHE A 26 -15.85 21.17 0.82
CA PHE A 26 -16.93 20.90 -0.12
C PHE A 26 -16.38 20.78 -1.54
N ASP A 27 -17.08 20.05 -2.39
CA ASP A 27 -16.72 19.96 -3.81
C ASP A 27 -16.84 21.34 -4.47
N PRO A 28 -15.78 21.86 -5.12
CA PRO A 28 -15.77 23.21 -5.70
C PRO A 28 -16.68 23.34 -6.92
N GLY A 29 -17.09 22.23 -7.54
CA GLY A 29 -18.04 22.22 -8.65
C GLY A 29 -19.51 22.20 -8.21
N HIS A 30 -19.79 22.16 -6.90
CA HIS A 30 -21.15 22.00 -6.42
C HIS A 30 -21.77 23.32 -5.88
N PRO A 31 -22.81 23.86 -6.54
CA PRO A 31 -23.28 25.24 -6.32
C PRO A 31 -23.86 25.53 -4.93
N LEU A 32 -24.38 24.53 -4.23
CA LEU A 32 -25.07 24.73 -2.95
C LEU A 32 -24.20 24.43 -1.72
N GLY A 33 -23.06 23.72 -1.86
CA GLY A 33 -22.25 23.31 -0.71
C GLY A 33 -22.95 22.41 0.33
N CYS A 34 -24.20 21.96 0.09
CA CYS A 34 -25.03 21.25 1.08
C CYS A 34 -24.87 19.71 1.07
N HIS A 35 -23.87 19.17 0.37
CA HIS A 35 -23.70 17.72 0.27
C HIS A 35 -22.80 17.12 1.34
N ARG A 36 -22.85 15.78 1.41
CA ARG A 36 -22.05 14.96 2.32
C ARG A 36 -20.58 15.35 2.21
N ARG A 37 -20.04 15.83 3.34
CA ARG A 37 -18.62 16.18 3.47
C ARG A 37 -17.74 15.02 3.00
N ARG A 38 -16.62 15.36 2.36
CA ARG A 38 -15.61 14.38 2.00
C ARG A 38 -15.11 13.68 3.27
N VAL A 39 -15.03 12.34 3.24
CA VAL A 39 -14.40 11.60 4.34
C VAL A 39 -12.95 12.06 4.48
N GLY A 40 -12.56 12.39 5.72
CA GLY A 40 -11.24 12.92 6.04
C GLY A 40 -10.13 11.95 5.63
N ASP A 41 -9.03 12.48 5.11
CA ASP A 41 -7.93 11.67 4.58
C ASP A 41 -7.31 10.77 5.66
N ARG A 42 -7.26 11.24 6.93
CA ARG A 42 -6.80 10.44 8.08
C ARG A 42 -7.59 9.15 8.24
N VAL A 43 -8.92 9.25 8.19
CA VAL A 43 -9.83 8.11 8.35
C VAL A 43 -9.58 7.09 7.25
N VAL A 44 -9.44 7.55 6.00
CA VAL A 44 -9.19 6.63 4.89
C VAL A 44 -7.79 6.00 4.98
N PHE A 45 -6.79 6.77 5.40
CA PHE A 45 -5.44 6.27 5.62
C PHE A 45 -5.39 5.17 6.69
N ASP A 46 -6.06 5.37 7.83
CA ASP A 46 -6.17 4.35 8.88
C ASP A 46 -6.85 3.07 8.39
N LYS A 47 -7.87 3.20 7.53
CA LYS A 47 -8.52 2.07 6.89
C LYS A 47 -7.57 1.32 5.95
N LEU A 48 -6.74 2.01 5.19
CA LEU A 48 -5.70 1.37 4.38
C LEU A 48 -4.64 0.66 5.24
N LEU A 49 -4.23 1.25 6.36
CA LEU A 49 -3.34 0.57 7.31
C LEU A 49 -3.97 -0.71 7.88
N GLN A 50 -5.27 -0.69 8.20
CA GLN A 50 -6.01 -1.88 8.65
C GLN A 50 -6.02 -2.97 7.58
N LEU A 51 -6.21 -2.64 6.30
CA LEU A 51 -6.11 -3.62 5.21
C LEU A 51 -4.74 -4.28 5.15
N LEU A 52 -3.67 -3.48 5.22
CA LEU A 52 -2.29 -3.99 5.20
C LEU A 52 -1.99 -4.84 6.44
N ARG A 53 -2.56 -4.49 7.60
CA ARG A 53 -2.38 -5.18 8.87
C ARG A 53 -3.12 -6.52 8.91
N PHE A 54 -4.36 -6.55 8.48
CA PHE A 54 -5.27 -7.69 8.66
C PHE A 54 -5.36 -8.58 7.41
N GLY A 55 -4.97 -8.09 6.24
CA GLY A 55 -5.06 -8.85 4.99
C GLY A 55 -6.50 -9.18 4.59
N CYS A 56 -7.47 -8.34 4.95
CA CYS A 56 -8.89 -8.58 4.74
C CYS A 56 -9.46 -7.76 3.56
N SER A 57 -10.75 -7.95 3.27
CA SER A 57 -11.43 -7.21 2.21
C SER A 57 -11.77 -5.77 2.64
N TYR A 58 -11.97 -4.87 1.66
CA TYR A 58 -12.46 -3.51 1.92
C TYR A 58 -13.80 -3.50 2.65
N GLN A 59 -14.66 -4.48 2.38
CA GLN A 59 -15.97 -4.64 3.02
C GLN A 59 -15.82 -4.99 4.49
N ALA A 60 -14.83 -5.81 4.86
CA ALA A 60 -14.62 -6.24 6.24
C ALA A 60 -14.22 -5.08 7.18
N ILE A 61 -13.58 -4.03 6.64
CA ILE A 61 -13.16 -2.86 7.42
C ILE A 61 -14.02 -1.62 7.20
N ALA A 62 -14.97 -1.68 6.25
CA ALA A 62 -15.90 -0.58 6.03
C ALA A 62 -16.83 -0.45 7.23
N ASP A 63 -17.17 0.78 7.57
CA ASP A 63 -18.06 1.09 8.70
C ASP A 63 -18.84 2.39 8.45
N ALA A 64 -19.53 2.87 9.48
CA ALA A 64 -20.27 4.12 9.43
C ALA A 64 -19.41 5.34 9.06
N ALA A 65 -18.11 5.32 9.36
CA ALA A 65 -17.19 6.41 9.07
C ALA A 65 -16.72 6.41 7.61
N CYS A 66 -16.48 5.24 7.03
CA CYS A 66 -16.00 5.13 5.65
C CYS A 66 -16.45 3.85 4.94
N SER A 67 -17.05 4.00 3.75
CA SER A 67 -17.48 2.87 2.93
C SER A 67 -16.32 2.26 2.14
N ALA A 68 -16.45 0.97 1.80
CA ALA A 68 -15.49 0.25 0.96
C ALA A 68 -15.25 0.94 -0.40
N THR A 69 -16.26 1.59 -0.97
CA THR A 69 -16.16 2.33 -2.23
C THR A 69 -15.31 3.59 -2.05
N THR A 70 -15.51 4.33 -0.96
CA THR A 70 -14.70 5.52 -0.66
C THR A 70 -13.23 5.18 -0.45
N ILE A 71 -12.94 4.08 0.28
CA ILE A 71 -11.55 3.63 0.51
C ILE A 71 -10.85 3.36 -0.83
N ARG A 72 -11.50 2.60 -1.72
CA ARG A 72 -10.95 2.27 -3.06
C ARG A 72 -10.76 3.52 -3.92
N ALA A 73 -11.78 4.37 -4.00
CA ALA A 73 -11.72 5.60 -4.79
C ALA A 73 -10.58 6.51 -4.31
N ARG A 74 -10.40 6.64 -2.99
CA ARG A 74 -9.33 7.45 -2.40
C ARG A 74 -7.95 6.85 -2.64
N ARG A 75 -7.82 5.52 -2.55
CA ARG A 75 -6.58 4.81 -2.91
C ARG A 75 -6.18 5.13 -4.35
N ASP A 76 -7.12 4.99 -5.29
CA ASP A 76 -6.83 5.21 -6.72
C ASP A 76 -6.49 6.67 -7.01
N GLU A 77 -7.16 7.59 -6.32
CA GLU A 77 -6.83 9.02 -6.33
C GLU A 77 -5.39 9.28 -5.85
N TRP A 78 -4.99 8.70 -4.72
CA TRP A 78 -3.65 8.86 -4.17
C TRP A 78 -2.56 8.16 -5.01
N ILE A 79 -2.89 7.05 -5.65
CA ILE A 79 -2.03 6.41 -6.65
C ILE A 79 -1.80 7.35 -7.84
N ARG A 80 -2.86 7.97 -8.38
CA ARG A 80 -2.73 8.94 -9.49
C ARG A 80 -1.92 10.17 -9.09
N LEU A 81 -1.97 10.59 -7.83
CA LEU A 81 -1.13 11.67 -7.29
C LEU A 81 0.33 11.25 -7.06
N GLY A 82 0.65 9.95 -7.14
CA GLY A 82 1.98 9.42 -6.83
C GLY A 82 2.31 9.41 -5.33
N ALA A 83 1.35 9.67 -4.44
CA ALA A 83 1.59 9.86 -3.00
C ALA A 83 2.29 8.65 -2.35
N PHE A 84 1.92 7.43 -2.76
CA PHE A 84 2.58 6.21 -2.26
C PHE A 84 4.00 6.02 -2.79
N ALA A 85 4.28 6.44 -4.03
CA ALA A 85 5.62 6.39 -4.58
C ALA A 85 6.56 7.35 -3.84
N TRP A 86 6.09 8.57 -3.58
CA TRP A 86 6.81 9.56 -2.78
C TRP A 86 7.03 9.09 -1.34
N LEU A 87 5.99 8.55 -0.69
CA LEU A 87 6.13 8.02 0.68
C LEU A 87 7.14 6.87 0.74
N LYS A 88 7.12 5.96 -0.24
CA LYS A 88 8.10 4.86 -0.34
C LYS A 88 9.52 5.41 -0.46
N GLN A 89 9.72 6.41 -1.32
CA GLN A 89 11.03 7.01 -1.52
C GLN A 89 11.55 7.66 -0.22
N LEU A 90 10.71 8.45 0.46
CA LEU A 90 11.06 9.05 1.75
C LEU A 90 11.42 8.00 2.82
N ALA A 91 10.66 6.91 2.88
CA ALA A 91 10.93 5.82 3.81
C ALA A 91 12.27 5.12 3.49
N LEU A 92 12.57 4.89 2.21
CA LEU A 92 13.85 4.30 1.78
C LEU A 92 15.03 5.21 2.11
N GLU A 93 14.93 6.51 1.83
CA GLU A 93 15.97 7.49 2.15
C GLU A 93 16.20 7.62 3.66
N ALA A 94 15.13 7.60 4.46
CA ALA A 94 15.24 7.61 5.91
C ALA A 94 15.92 6.34 6.43
N TYR A 95 15.56 5.19 5.88
CA TYR A 95 16.14 3.90 6.27
C TYR A 95 17.61 3.81 5.88
N ASP A 96 17.97 4.19 4.65
CA ASP A 96 19.36 4.23 4.19
C ASP A 96 20.22 5.14 5.07
N ARG A 97 19.71 6.32 5.44
CA ARG A 97 20.42 7.23 6.35
C ARG A 97 20.65 6.64 7.74
N MET A 98 19.67 5.89 8.27
CA MET A 98 19.72 5.37 9.65
C MET A 98 20.49 4.07 9.77
N VAL A 99 20.34 3.18 8.80
CA VAL A 99 20.83 1.79 8.85
C VAL A 99 21.90 1.52 7.80
N GLY A 100 21.85 2.22 6.65
CA GLY A 100 22.66 1.93 5.47
C GLY A 100 22.07 0.77 4.67
N LEU A 101 21.69 1.01 3.42
CA LEU A 101 21.15 -0.02 2.52
C LEU A 101 22.20 -0.59 1.55
N VAL A 102 23.36 0.06 1.40
CA VAL A 102 24.44 -0.34 0.47
C VAL A 102 23.86 -0.69 -0.91
N LEU A 103 23.08 0.24 -1.48
CA LEU A 103 22.34 0.01 -2.72
C LEU A 103 23.24 -0.08 -3.98
N ASP A 104 24.53 0.26 -3.84
CA ASP A 104 25.50 0.24 -4.94
C ASP A 104 25.92 -1.19 -5.32
N GLU A 105 25.92 -2.12 -4.37
CA GLU A 105 26.31 -3.52 -4.56
C GLU A 105 25.27 -4.47 -3.95
N ILE A 106 24.31 -4.91 -4.77
CA ILE A 106 23.23 -5.80 -4.35
C ILE A 106 23.44 -7.19 -4.93
N ALA A 107 23.64 -8.20 -4.08
CA ALA A 107 23.57 -9.60 -4.48
C ALA A 107 22.12 -10.06 -4.52
N VAL A 108 21.63 -10.45 -5.70
CA VAL A 108 20.29 -11.03 -5.88
C VAL A 108 20.44 -12.54 -6.03
N ASP A 109 20.06 -13.29 -5.00
CA ASP A 109 19.94 -14.74 -5.09
C ASP A 109 18.49 -15.13 -5.44
N GLY A 110 18.35 -16.11 -6.33
CA GLY A 110 17.06 -16.59 -6.82
C GLY A 110 16.96 -18.09 -6.64
N CYS A 111 15.97 -18.55 -5.89
CA CYS A 111 15.66 -19.98 -5.80
C CYS A 111 14.57 -20.33 -6.82
N ILE A 112 14.91 -21.16 -7.81
CA ILE A 112 13.93 -21.77 -8.70
C ILE A 112 13.34 -22.98 -7.96
N THR A 113 12.12 -22.83 -7.44
CA THR A 113 11.40 -23.94 -6.80
C THR A 113 10.37 -24.54 -7.75
N LYS A 114 10.16 -25.85 -7.65
CA LYS A 114 9.04 -26.51 -8.35
C LYS A 114 7.73 -26.03 -7.75
N ALA A 115 6.72 -25.80 -8.59
CA ALA A 115 5.38 -25.51 -8.11
C ALA A 115 4.87 -26.68 -7.24
N PRO A 116 4.27 -26.44 -6.05
CA PRO A 116 3.88 -27.49 -5.10
C PRO A 116 2.91 -28.54 -5.65
N GLY A 117 2.22 -28.23 -6.74
CA GLY A 117 1.17 -29.07 -7.31
C GLY A 117 1.49 -29.67 -8.68
N GLY A 118 2.70 -29.51 -9.22
CA GLY A 118 3.12 -30.14 -10.50
C GLY A 118 2.03 -30.19 -11.57
N GLY A 119 1.63 -29.03 -12.11
CA GLY A 119 0.51 -28.97 -13.04
C GLY A 119 0.80 -29.69 -14.36
N GLU A 120 -0.20 -30.34 -14.95
CA GLU A 120 -0.10 -31.05 -16.24
C GLU A 120 0.39 -30.15 -17.40
N VAL A 121 0.21 -28.83 -17.25
CA VAL A 121 0.62 -27.80 -18.23
C VAL A 121 2.08 -27.35 -18.02
N ALA A 122 2.67 -27.64 -16.86
CA ALA A 122 4.07 -27.34 -16.58
C ALA A 122 4.93 -28.47 -17.15
N GLY A 123 5.32 -28.34 -18.41
CA GLY A 123 6.27 -29.23 -19.06
C GLY A 123 7.59 -29.34 -18.30
N ARG A 124 8.44 -30.30 -18.71
CA ARG A 124 9.76 -30.49 -18.08
C ARG A 124 10.55 -29.17 -18.12
N SER A 125 10.90 -28.69 -16.92
CA SER A 125 11.78 -27.53 -16.76
C SER A 125 13.09 -27.77 -17.53
N PRO A 126 13.48 -26.88 -18.46
CA PRO A 126 14.71 -27.02 -19.24
C PRO A 126 15.98 -27.04 -18.39
N VAL A 127 15.92 -26.43 -17.20
CA VAL A 127 17.07 -26.28 -16.28
C VAL A 127 17.25 -27.46 -15.33
N ASP A 128 16.21 -28.28 -15.11
CA ASP A 128 16.25 -29.36 -14.12
C ASP A 128 16.57 -30.74 -14.72
N ARG A 129 16.89 -30.81 -16.02
CA ARG A 129 17.25 -32.07 -16.74
C ARG A 129 16.33 -33.27 -16.45
N ALA A 130 15.05 -33.03 -16.20
CA ALA A 130 14.10 -34.05 -15.79
C ALA A 130 14.50 -34.84 -14.53
N SER A 131 15.30 -34.24 -13.64
CA SER A 131 15.59 -34.79 -12.32
C SER A 131 14.27 -35.01 -11.61
N LYS A 132 13.99 -36.27 -11.29
CA LYS A 132 12.86 -36.64 -10.44
C LYS A 132 13.30 -36.25 -9.02
N GLY A 133 12.56 -35.32 -8.42
CA GLY A 133 12.71 -35.06 -6.98
C GLY A 133 12.52 -36.35 -6.19
#